data_AF-A0A671LKP8-F1
#
_entry.id   AF-A0A671LKP8-F1
#
_cell.length_a   1.000
_cell.length_b   1.000
_cell.length_c   1.000
_cell.angle_alpha   90.00
_cell.angle_beta   90.00
_cell.angle_gamma   90.00
#
_symmetry.space_group_name_H-M   'P 1'
#
loop_
_entity.id
_entity.type
_entity.pdbx_description
1 polymer ?
#
loop_
_entity_poly.entity_id
_entity_poly.type
_entity_poly.pdbx_seq_one_letter_code
_entity_poly.pdbx_strand_id
1 'polypeptide(L)'
;MVIPVPEAESNIAYYESLYPGDFRMPKQPIHIQPFSLDTEQPDYDLDSEDETFVNKLKKKMDVGALQFEEMIDRLEKGSGQQPVSLQEAKLLLKEDDELIKEVYEYWSRKRKACQSGSLIPVVKQEKRDGSSTSDPYVAFRRRTEKMQTRKVRGSYEKMLKLRRDLSRAVTILEMIKRREKSKRELLHLTLEIVEKRCT
;
A
#
# COMPACT_ATOMS: atom_id res chain seq x y z
N MET A 1 -9.15 19.67 43.73
CA MET A 1 -8.68 19.80 42.33
C MET A 1 -9.26 18.63 41.57
N VAL A 2 -10.11 18.86 40.57
CA VAL A 2 -10.76 17.79 39.78
C VAL A 2 -10.03 17.71 38.45
N ILE A 3 -9.60 16.52 38.06
CA ILE A 3 -8.94 16.29 36.76
C ILE A 3 -10.05 16.17 35.70
N PRO A 4 -10.03 16.98 34.63
CA PRO A 4 -11.04 16.86 33.58
C PRO A 4 -10.86 15.54 32.83
N VAL A 5 -11.97 14.82 32.62
CA VAL A 5 -12.04 13.61 31.80
C VAL A 5 -12.77 13.98 30.51
N PRO A 6 -12.18 13.77 29.33
CA PRO A 6 -12.85 14.05 28.06
C PRO A 6 -14.05 13.13 27.88
N GLU A 7 -15.11 13.65 27.26
CA GLU A 7 -16.29 12.85 26.91
C GLU A 7 -15.93 11.89 25.77
N ALA A 8 -16.41 10.65 25.87
CA ALA A 8 -16.25 9.65 24.84
C ALA A 8 -17.51 9.65 23.94
N GLU A 9 -17.32 9.94 22.66
CA GLU A 9 -18.38 9.78 21.67
C GLU A 9 -18.56 8.30 21.31
N SER A 10 -19.80 7.86 21.14
CA SER A 10 -20.18 6.50 20.77
C SER A 10 -21.33 6.54 19.74
N ASN A 11 -21.65 5.39 19.14
CA ASN A 11 -22.75 5.21 18.16
C ASN A 11 -22.55 5.92 16.81
N ILE A 12 -21.43 5.64 16.15
CA ILE A 12 -21.16 6.09 14.79
C ILE A 12 -22.07 5.31 13.81
N ALA A 13 -23.02 6.00 13.17
CA ALA A 13 -24.06 5.37 12.35
C ALA A 13 -23.52 4.50 11.19
N TYR A 14 -22.35 4.83 10.65
CA TYR A 14 -21.73 4.14 9.52
C TYR A 14 -20.67 3.10 9.95
N TYR A 15 -20.48 2.86 11.24
CA TYR A 15 -19.43 1.96 11.74
C TYR A 15 -19.51 0.55 11.13
N GLU A 16 -20.70 -0.06 11.20
CA GLU A 16 -20.94 -1.42 10.70
C GLU A 16 -20.76 -1.53 9.18
N SER A 17 -20.93 -0.44 8.43
CA SER A 17 -20.67 -0.43 6.98
C SER A 17 -19.19 -0.39 6.61
N LEU A 18 -18.33 0.14 7.49
CA LEU A 18 -16.89 0.25 7.24
C LEU A 18 -16.11 -0.95 7.78
N TYR A 19 -16.57 -1.56 8.87
CA TYR A 19 -15.84 -2.63 9.56
C TYR A 19 -16.64 -3.92 9.62
N PRO A 20 -16.67 -4.72 8.53
CA PRO A 20 -17.35 -6.01 8.53
C PRO A 20 -16.65 -6.98 9.49
N GLY A 21 -17.41 -7.56 10.42
CA GLY A 21 -16.92 -8.42 11.50
C GLY A 21 -16.53 -9.86 11.11
N ASP A 22 -15.84 -10.04 9.98
CA ASP A 22 -15.58 -11.36 9.39
C ASP A 22 -14.37 -12.10 10.00
N PHE A 23 -13.73 -11.52 11.01
CA PHE A 23 -12.55 -12.09 11.65
C PHE A 23 -12.88 -13.41 12.38
N ARG A 24 -12.16 -14.48 12.03
CA ARG A 24 -12.27 -15.78 12.70
C ARG A 24 -11.08 -16.02 13.61
N MET A 25 -11.34 -16.13 14.92
CA MET A 25 -10.30 -16.33 15.92
C MET A 25 -9.57 -17.67 15.71
N PRO A 26 -8.24 -17.66 15.53
CA PRO A 26 -7.45 -18.89 15.43
C PRO A 26 -7.37 -19.60 16.78
N LYS A 27 -7.18 -20.93 16.74
CA LYS A 27 -6.98 -21.75 17.96
C LYS A 27 -5.67 -21.46 18.69
N GLN A 28 -4.69 -20.91 17.99
CA GLN A 28 -3.38 -20.57 18.52
C GLN A 28 -3.20 -19.05 18.59
N PRO A 29 -2.31 -18.54 19.46
CA PRO A 29 -1.99 -17.12 19.51
C PRO A 29 -1.52 -16.59 18.15
N ILE A 30 -1.93 -15.37 17.82
CA ILE A 30 -1.54 -14.71 16.57
C ILE A 30 -0.06 -14.36 16.66
N HIS A 31 0.74 -14.94 15.76
CA HIS A 31 2.12 -14.54 15.58
C HIS A 31 2.19 -13.43 14.51
N ILE A 32 2.30 -12.18 14.95
CA ILE A 32 2.39 -11.02 14.06
C ILE A 32 3.83 -10.96 13.52
N GLN A 33 4.01 -11.24 12.23
CA GLN A 33 5.22 -10.82 11.54
C GLN A 33 5.19 -9.30 11.36
N PRO A 34 6.33 -8.59 11.51
CA PRO A 34 6.38 -7.17 11.23
C PRO A 34 5.79 -6.93 9.83
N PHE A 35 4.85 -5.99 9.74
CA PHE A 35 4.19 -5.63 8.49
C PHE A 35 5.26 -5.46 7.40
N SER A 36 5.28 -6.38 6.45
CA SER A 36 5.87 -6.07 5.16
C SER A 36 4.96 -4.99 4.57
N LEU A 37 5.51 -3.89 4.09
CA LEU A 37 4.74 -2.93 3.29
C LEU A 37 4.14 -3.73 2.15
N ASP A 38 2.85 -4.06 2.26
CA ASP A 38 2.17 -4.87 1.28
C ASP A 38 2.03 -3.99 0.04
N THR A 39 2.86 -4.26 -0.97
CA THR A 39 2.90 -3.44 -2.20
C THR A 39 1.68 -3.69 -3.09
N GLU A 40 0.76 -4.55 -2.66
CA GLU A 40 -0.44 -4.95 -3.40
C GLU A 40 -1.56 -3.90 -3.31
N GLN A 41 -1.52 -2.99 -2.33
CA GLN A 41 -2.51 -1.91 -2.22
C GLN A 41 -1.86 -0.56 -2.59
N PRO A 42 -2.53 0.30 -3.39
CA PRO A 42 -2.06 1.66 -3.64
C PRO A 42 -1.99 2.45 -2.32
N ASP A 43 -1.00 3.34 -2.20
CA ASP A 43 -0.92 4.24 -1.04
C ASP A 43 -1.91 5.42 -1.14
N TYR A 44 -2.50 5.61 -2.32
CA TYR A 44 -3.46 6.66 -2.61
C TYR A 44 -4.89 6.16 -2.41
N ASP A 45 -5.65 6.88 -1.58
CA ASP A 45 -7.08 6.67 -1.39
C ASP A 45 -7.88 7.77 -2.12
N LEU A 46 -8.99 7.39 -2.75
CA LEU A 46 -9.93 8.33 -3.36
C LEU A 46 -10.50 9.32 -2.34
N ASP A 47 -10.55 10.59 -2.70
CA ASP A 47 -11.38 11.57 -2.00
C ASP A 47 -12.73 11.82 -2.68
N SER A 48 -13.57 12.65 -2.07
CA SER A 48 -14.90 12.96 -2.63
C SER A 48 -14.85 13.63 -4.00
N GLU A 49 -13.77 14.34 -4.35
CA GLU A 49 -13.61 14.91 -5.69
C GLU A 49 -13.33 13.78 -6.70
N ASP A 50 -12.41 12.89 -6.35
CA ASP A 50 -12.04 11.74 -7.17
C ASP A 50 -13.23 10.82 -7.42
N GLU A 51 -14.07 10.55 -6.41
CA GLU A 51 -15.29 9.75 -6.56
C GLU A 51 -16.19 10.32 -7.67
N THR A 52 -16.35 11.64 -7.75
CA THR A 52 -17.16 12.25 -8.81
C THR A 52 -16.53 12.11 -10.18
N PHE A 53 -15.19 12.13 -10.26
CA PHE A 53 -14.44 11.95 -11.49
C PHE A 53 -14.51 10.50 -11.98
N VAL A 54 -14.22 9.54 -11.10
CA VAL A 54 -14.29 8.10 -11.39
C VAL A 54 -15.71 7.70 -11.81
N ASN A 55 -16.75 8.22 -11.16
CA ASN A 55 -18.14 7.95 -11.56
C ASN A 55 -18.49 8.47 -12.98
N LYS A 56 -17.85 9.57 -13.42
CA LYS A 56 -18.00 10.06 -14.82
C LYS A 56 -17.19 9.20 -15.78
N LEU A 57 -15.99 8.81 -15.40
CA LEU A 57 -15.08 8.00 -16.22
C LEU A 57 -15.61 6.58 -16.41
N LYS A 58 -16.19 5.98 -15.37
CA LYS A 58 -16.84 4.66 -15.40
C LYS A 58 -17.94 4.56 -16.46
N LYS A 59 -18.70 5.63 -16.67
CA LYS A 59 -19.74 5.69 -17.72
C LYS A 59 -19.17 5.72 -19.14
N LYS A 60 -17.92 6.16 -19.30
CA LYS A 60 -17.27 6.31 -20.61
C LYS A 60 -16.34 5.13 -20.93
N MET A 61 -15.60 4.63 -19.94
CA MET A 61 -14.45 3.73 -20.14
C MET A 61 -14.40 2.56 -19.15
N ASP A 62 -15.46 2.34 -18.35
CA ASP A 62 -15.58 1.23 -17.37
C ASP A 62 -14.40 1.07 -16.39
N VAL A 63 -13.86 2.20 -15.92
CA VAL A 63 -12.74 2.22 -14.95
C VAL A 63 -13.25 2.00 -13.53
N GLY A 64 -12.61 1.08 -12.80
CA GLY A 64 -12.88 0.82 -11.39
C GLY A 64 -12.16 1.79 -10.43
N ALA A 65 -12.66 1.89 -9.20
CA ALA A 65 -12.04 2.72 -8.14
C ALA A 65 -10.57 2.33 -7.88
N LEU A 66 -10.32 1.04 -7.64
CA LEU A 66 -8.97 0.52 -7.37
C LEU A 66 -8.00 0.76 -8.54
N GLN A 67 -8.48 0.59 -9.78
CA GLN A 67 -7.64 0.86 -10.96
C GLN A 67 -7.22 2.33 -11.01
N PHE A 68 -8.15 3.26 -10.72
CA PHE A 68 -7.82 4.68 -10.65
C PHE A 68 -6.82 4.98 -9.52
N GLU A 69 -7.01 4.41 -8.33
CA GLU A 69 -6.09 4.56 -7.19
C GLU A 69 -4.68 4.09 -7.56
N GLU A 70 -4.56 2.92 -8.19
CA GLU A 70 -3.27 2.41 -8.70
C GLU A 70 -2.64 3.36 -9.72
N MET A 71 -3.43 3.95 -10.61
CA MET A 71 -2.92 4.89 -11.61
C MET A 71 -2.38 6.16 -10.94
N ILE A 72 -3.12 6.75 -10.00
CA ILE A 72 -2.67 7.94 -9.26
C ILE A 72 -1.44 7.63 -8.41
N ASP A 73 -1.42 6.49 -7.73
CA ASP A 73 -0.28 6.05 -6.92
C ASP A 73 1.00 5.90 -7.76
N ARG A 74 0.91 5.30 -8.95
CA ARG A 74 2.04 5.21 -9.89
C ARG A 74 2.52 6.58 -10.37
N LEU A 75 1.60 7.53 -10.61
CA LEU A 75 1.96 8.90 -11.01
C LEU A 75 2.62 9.68 -9.87
N GLU A 76 2.10 9.58 -8.64
CA GLU A 76 2.71 10.22 -7.45
C GLU A 76 4.11 9.66 -7.18
N LYS A 77 4.26 8.33 -7.19
CA LYS A 77 5.55 7.65 -7.02
C LYS A 77 6.54 7.98 -8.14
N GLY A 78 6.04 8.08 -9.38
CA GLY A 78 6.83 8.46 -10.55
C GLY A 78 7.28 9.92 -10.52
N SER A 79 6.55 10.80 -9.83
CA SER A 79 6.86 12.23 -9.82
C SER A 79 8.01 12.58 -8.88
N GLY A 80 8.06 12.03 -7.66
CA GLY A 80 9.06 12.43 -6.68
C GLY A 80 9.19 13.96 -6.57
N GLN A 81 10.33 14.53 -7.00
CA GLN A 81 10.59 15.98 -6.98
C GLN A 81 10.32 16.70 -8.32
N GLN A 82 10.09 16.01 -9.43
CA GLN A 82 9.93 16.60 -10.76
C GLN A 82 8.54 16.28 -11.34
N PRO A 83 7.88 17.19 -12.07
CA PRO A 83 6.59 16.91 -12.66
C PRO A 83 6.70 15.79 -13.70
N VAL A 84 5.87 14.76 -13.59
CA VAL A 84 5.73 13.70 -14.62
C VAL A 84 5.15 14.33 -15.87
N SER A 85 5.74 14.05 -17.03
CA SER A 85 5.23 14.41 -18.35
C SER A 85 4.23 13.37 -18.86
N LEU A 86 3.40 13.71 -19.86
CA LEU A 86 2.47 12.75 -20.45
C LEU A 86 3.18 11.52 -21.06
N GLN A 87 4.40 11.68 -21.59
CA GLN A 87 5.18 10.56 -22.13
C GLN A 87 5.64 9.61 -21.03
N GLU A 88 6.06 10.13 -19.88
CA GLU A 88 6.42 9.32 -18.71
C GLU A 88 5.19 8.64 -18.11
N ALA A 89 4.05 9.33 -18.04
CA ALA A 89 2.79 8.75 -17.61
C ALA A 89 2.40 7.51 -18.45
N LYS A 90 2.59 7.57 -19.78
CA LYS A 90 2.37 6.43 -20.67
C LYS A 90 3.25 5.22 -20.32
N LEU A 91 4.52 5.47 -19.98
CA LEU A 91 5.45 4.41 -19.60
C LEU A 91 5.11 3.80 -18.23
N LEU A 92 4.55 4.59 -17.31
CA LEU A 92 4.21 4.17 -15.96
C LEU A 92 2.90 3.37 -15.88
N LEU A 93 1.87 3.79 -16.62
CA LEU A 93 0.51 3.29 -16.44
C LEU A 93 0.21 2.03 -17.26
N LYS A 94 0.80 1.87 -18.45
CA LYS A 94 0.56 0.71 -19.35
C LYS A 94 -0.92 0.41 -19.62
N GLU A 95 -1.74 1.46 -19.66
CA GLU A 95 -3.17 1.44 -19.97
C GLU A 95 -3.44 2.03 -21.37
N ASP A 96 -4.71 2.12 -21.76
CA ASP A 96 -5.12 2.79 -23.00
C ASP A 96 -4.71 4.28 -23.04
N ASP A 97 -4.24 4.74 -24.19
CA ASP A 97 -3.76 6.12 -24.39
C ASP A 97 -4.81 7.19 -24.07
N GLU A 98 -6.09 6.93 -24.35
CA GLU A 98 -7.20 7.84 -24.04
C GLU A 98 -7.45 7.93 -22.53
N LEU A 99 -7.43 6.79 -21.85
CA LEU A 99 -7.60 6.70 -20.40
C LEU A 99 -6.44 7.38 -19.67
N ILE A 100 -5.20 7.11 -20.09
CA ILE A 100 -4.00 7.72 -19.52
C ILE A 100 -4.07 9.23 -19.63
N LYS A 101 -4.51 9.76 -20.77
CA LYS A 101 -4.60 11.20 -20.99
C LYS A 101 -5.61 11.86 -20.04
N GLU A 102 -6.82 11.31 -19.92
CA GLU A 102 -7.86 11.85 -19.03
C GLU A 102 -7.42 11.84 -17.56
N VAL A 103 -6.86 10.72 -17.09
CA VAL A 103 -6.38 10.59 -15.70
C VAL A 103 -5.18 11.50 -15.45
N TYR A 104 -4.22 11.58 -16.37
CA TYR A 104 -3.06 12.45 -16.26
C TYR A 104 -3.44 13.93 -16.21
N GLU A 105 -4.37 14.38 -17.06
CA GLU A 105 -4.85 15.76 -17.05
C GLU A 105 -5.56 16.11 -15.74
N TYR A 106 -6.36 15.19 -15.21
CA TYR A 106 -6.99 15.32 -13.89
C TYR A 106 -5.94 15.41 -12.78
N TRP A 107 -5.05 14.42 -12.68
CA TRP A 107 -3.98 14.34 -11.69
C TRP A 107 -3.08 15.58 -11.72
N SER A 108 -2.62 16.00 -12.91
CA SER A 108 -1.74 17.16 -13.08
C SER A 108 -2.42 18.46 -12.59
N ARG A 109 -3.72 18.61 -12.84
CA ARG A 109 -4.50 19.77 -12.37
C ARG A 109 -4.65 19.74 -10.85
N LYS A 110 -5.04 18.60 -10.28
CA LYS A 110 -5.21 18.41 -8.84
C LYS A 110 -3.91 18.69 -8.10
N ARG A 111 -2.80 18.12 -8.58
CA ARG A 111 -1.48 18.29 -7.97
C ARG A 111 -0.96 19.73 -8.04
N LYS A 112 -1.24 20.47 -9.11
CA LYS A 112 -0.90 21.90 -9.19
C LYS A 112 -1.69 22.76 -8.20
N ALA A 113 -2.89 22.35 -7.82
CA ALA A 113 -3.68 23.01 -6.78
C ALA A 113 -3.13 22.72 -5.37
N CYS A 114 -2.43 21.60 -5.17
CA CYS A 114 -1.80 21.24 -3.91
C CYS A 114 -0.50 22.03 -3.66
N GLN A 115 -0.49 22.86 -2.60
CA GLN A 115 0.68 23.65 -2.21
C GLN A 115 1.91 22.80 -1.80
N SER A 116 1.67 21.58 -1.32
CA SER A 116 2.68 20.63 -0.85
C SER A 116 3.44 19.91 -1.98
N GLY A 117 2.98 20.00 -3.23
CA GLY A 117 3.55 19.26 -4.36
C GLY A 117 3.34 17.75 -4.32
N SER A 118 2.46 17.25 -3.44
CA SER A 118 1.99 15.86 -3.41
C SER A 118 0.52 15.84 -3.01
N LEU A 119 -0.22 14.88 -3.57
CA LEU A 119 -1.63 14.67 -3.25
C LEU A 119 -1.81 13.97 -1.90
N ILE A 120 -0.85 13.16 -1.48
CA ILE A 120 -0.89 12.43 -0.21
C ILE A 120 -0.36 13.35 0.90
N PRO A 121 -1.12 13.60 1.98
CA PRO A 121 -0.63 14.34 3.12
C PRO A 121 0.58 13.65 3.77
N VAL A 122 1.68 14.39 3.96
CA VAL A 122 2.91 13.87 4.56
C VAL A 122 3.20 14.56 5.88
N VAL A 123 3.63 13.79 6.88
CA VAL A 123 4.11 14.33 8.16
C VAL A 123 5.34 15.20 7.91
N LYS A 124 5.34 16.41 8.46
CA LYS A 124 6.47 17.34 8.35
C LYS A 124 7.68 16.81 9.12
N GLN A 125 8.76 16.52 8.39
CA GLN A 125 10.01 16.05 8.97
C GLN A 125 11.03 17.19 9.08
N GLU A 126 12.01 17.02 9.97
CA GLU A 126 13.13 17.94 10.14
C GLU A 126 14.00 17.97 8.88
N LYS A 127 14.42 19.17 8.48
CA LYS A 127 15.35 19.34 7.36
C LYS A 127 16.72 18.80 7.75
N ARG A 128 17.42 18.17 6.80
CA ARG A 128 18.79 17.66 6.97
C ARG A 128 19.86 18.76 6.86
N ASP A 129 19.50 19.99 7.15
CA ASP A 129 20.41 21.16 7.13
C ASP A 129 21.00 21.47 8.51
N GLY A 130 20.64 20.70 9.55
CA GLY A 130 21.14 20.89 10.92
C GLY A 130 20.49 22.07 11.64
N SER A 131 19.48 22.71 11.04
CA SER A 131 18.72 23.79 11.67
C SER A 131 17.76 23.22 12.71
N SER A 132 17.79 23.78 13.93
CA SER A 132 16.78 23.47 14.93
C SER A 132 15.52 24.28 14.64
N THR A 133 14.40 23.60 14.39
CA THR A 133 13.09 24.22 14.19
C THR A 133 12.25 24.21 15.47
N SER A 134 11.54 25.29 15.77
CA SER A 134 10.54 25.38 16.85
C SER A 134 9.11 25.08 16.36
N ASP A 135 8.97 24.65 15.10
CA ASP A 135 7.68 24.36 14.49
C ASP A 135 7.01 23.13 15.16
N PRO A 136 5.81 23.29 15.75
CA PRO A 136 5.11 22.21 16.45
C PRO A 136 4.66 21.07 15.53
N TYR A 137 4.58 21.28 14.21
CA TYR A 137 4.21 20.23 13.26
C TYR A 137 5.37 19.30 12.88
N VAL A 138 6.61 19.61 13.31
CA VAL A 138 7.78 18.78 12.99
C VAL A 138 7.89 17.60 13.95
N ALA A 139 7.62 16.40 13.43
CA ALA A 139 7.62 15.15 14.19
C ALA A 139 8.72 14.16 13.74
N PHE A 140 8.92 13.10 14.53
CA PHE A 140 9.82 11.97 14.22
C PHE A 140 11.28 12.35 13.92
N ARG A 141 11.86 13.27 14.70
CA ARG A 141 13.26 13.71 14.52
C ARG A 141 14.24 12.56 14.69
N ARG A 142 15.19 12.45 13.76
CA ARG A 142 16.21 11.40 13.79
C ARG A 142 17.42 11.89 14.58
N ARG A 143 17.49 11.50 15.85
CA ARG A 143 18.68 11.71 16.70
C ARG A 143 19.45 10.39 16.83
N THR A 144 19.93 9.86 15.71
CA THR A 144 20.80 8.70 15.77
C THR A 144 22.24 9.15 16.05
N GLU A 145 22.82 8.64 17.12
CA GLU A 145 24.25 8.63 17.34
C GLU A 145 24.94 8.02 16.11
N LYS A 146 26.03 8.63 15.65
CA LYS A 146 26.71 8.24 14.39
C LYS A 146 26.96 6.73 14.38
N MET A 147 26.69 6.08 13.25
CA MET A 147 26.97 4.66 13.05
C MET A 147 28.44 4.35 13.41
N GLN A 148 28.68 3.60 14.48
CA GLN A 148 30.02 3.19 14.90
C GLN A 148 30.57 2.14 13.92
N THR A 149 31.64 2.45 13.18
CA THR A 149 32.11 1.66 12.04
C THR A 149 33.00 0.45 12.35
N ARG A 150 33.03 -0.07 13.59
CA ARG A 150 33.86 -1.26 13.91
C ARG A 150 33.09 -2.56 13.65
N LYS A 151 33.36 -3.19 12.50
CA LYS A 151 32.92 -4.57 12.17
C LYS A 151 33.72 -5.60 12.98
N VAL A 152 33.05 -6.58 13.57
CA VAL A 152 33.67 -7.79 14.16
C VAL A 152 34.05 -8.76 13.05
N ARG A 153 35.30 -9.23 13.04
CA ARG A 153 35.78 -10.28 12.12
C ARG A 153 35.08 -11.60 12.52
N GLY A 154 34.22 -12.14 11.64
CA GLY A 154 33.42 -13.35 11.90
C GLY A 154 31.94 -13.29 11.45
N SER A 155 31.46 -12.13 10.99
CA SER A 155 30.08 -11.98 10.50
C SER A 155 29.81 -12.63 9.13
N TYR A 156 30.83 -12.82 8.29
CA TYR A 156 30.65 -13.23 6.89
C TYR A 156 30.18 -14.69 6.76
N GLU A 157 30.81 -15.62 7.47
CA GLU A 157 30.41 -17.03 7.45
C GLU A 157 29.00 -17.23 8.00
N LYS A 158 28.64 -16.48 9.06
CA LYS A 158 27.29 -16.46 9.62
C LYS A 158 26.26 -15.98 8.58
N MET A 159 26.59 -14.96 7.80
CA MET A 159 25.75 -14.44 6.72
C MET A 159 25.60 -15.45 5.57
N LEU A 160 26.67 -16.17 5.20
CA LEU A 160 26.59 -17.25 4.21
C LEU A 160 25.71 -18.40 4.67
N LYS A 161 25.82 -18.81 5.95
CA LYS A 161 24.94 -19.82 6.54
C LYS A 161 23.49 -19.35 6.53
N LEU A 162 23.21 -18.13 7.00
CA LEU A 162 21.88 -17.54 6.99
C LEU A 162 21.27 -17.51 5.59
N ARG A 163 22.04 -17.08 4.57
CA ARG A 163 21.58 -17.10 3.17
C ARG A 163 21.17 -18.51 2.73
N ARG A 164 22.01 -19.52 3.02
CA ARG A 164 21.71 -20.92 2.66
C ARG A 164 20.45 -21.43 3.37
N ASP A 165 20.31 -21.12 4.65
CA ASP A 165 19.16 -21.56 5.45
C ASP A 165 17.86 -20.88 4.96
N LEU A 166 17.90 -19.59 4.64
CA LEU A 166 16.77 -18.87 4.01
C LEU A 166 16.44 -19.42 2.63
N SER A 167 17.43 -19.74 1.79
CA SER A 167 17.18 -20.37 0.49
C SER A 167 16.47 -21.72 0.63
N ARG A 168 16.84 -22.54 1.63
CA ARG A 168 16.13 -23.80 1.91
C ARG A 168 14.70 -23.55 2.37
N ALA A 169 14.48 -22.57 3.25
CA ALA A 169 13.15 -22.20 3.70
C ALA A 169 12.25 -21.77 2.54
N VAL A 170 12.77 -20.96 1.61
CA VAL A 170 12.05 -20.55 0.37
C VAL A 170 11.66 -21.76 -0.48
N THR A 171 12.57 -22.73 -0.67
CA THR A 171 12.24 -23.97 -1.41
C THR A 171 11.09 -24.74 -0.75
N ILE A 172 11.09 -24.87 0.58
CA ILE A 172 10.01 -25.54 1.31
C ILE A 172 8.68 -24.78 1.15
N LEU A 173 8.70 -23.45 1.27
CA LEU A 173 7.51 -22.62 1.06
C LEU A 173 6.96 -22.74 -0.37
N GLU A 174 7.83 -22.81 -1.38
CA GLU A 174 7.43 -23.02 -2.77
C GLU A 174 6.79 -24.40 -2.97
N MET A 175 7.32 -25.46 -2.33
CA MET A 175 6.69 -26.78 -2.35
C MET A 175 5.31 -26.77 -1.70
N ILE A 176 5.14 -26.08 -0.56
CA ILE A 176 3.85 -25.92 0.12
C ILE A 176 2.87 -25.16 -0.78
N LYS A 177 3.29 -24.04 -1.38
CA LYS A 177 2.48 -23.25 -2.32
C LYS A 177 1.97 -24.10 -3.48
N ARG A 178 2.85 -24.90 -4.11
CA ARG A 178 2.47 -25.82 -5.20
C ARG A 178 1.47 -26.87 -4.73
N ARG A 179 1.70 -27.49 -3.57
CA ARG A 179 0.78 -28.48 -2.98
C ARG A 179 -0.60 -27.91 -2.75
N GLU A 180 -0.71 -26.72 -2.14
CA GLU A 180 -2.01 -26.10 -1.87
C GLU A 180 -2.70 -25.63 -3.17
N LYS A 181 -1.93 -25.18 -4.17
CA LYS A 181 -2.46 -24.88 -5.52
C LYS A 181 -3.10 -26.13 -6.16
N SER A 182 -2.40 -27.27 -6.16
CA SER A 182 -2.93 -28.51 -6.74
C SER A 182 -4.16 -29.04 -6.00
N LYS A 183 -4.22 -28.92 -4.67
CA LYS A 183 -5.43 -29.26 -3.90
C LYS A 183 -6.62 -28.38 -4.30
N ARG A 184 -6.39 -27.07 -4.48
CA ARG A 184 -7.43 -26.13 -4.94
C ARG A 184 -7.92 -26.49 -6.33
N GLU A 185 -7.02 -26.81 -7.25
CA GLU A 185 -7.36 -27.24 -8.61
C GLU A 185 -8.18 -28.54 -8.61
N LEU A 186 -7.80 -29.53 -7.79
CA LEU A 186 -8.56 -30.77 -7.62
C LEU A 186 -9.99 -30.50 -7.09
N LEU A 187 -10.14 -29.59 -6.14
CA LEU A 187 -11.45 -29.23 -5.59
C LEU A 187 -12.35 -28.56 -6.63
N HIS A 188 -11.81 -27.62 -7.43
CA HIS A 188 -12.55 -27.02 -8.54
C HIS A 188 -12.99 -28.06 -9.57
N LEU A 189 -12.09 -28.97 -9.96
CA LEU A 189 -12.43 -30.05 -10.90
C LEU A 189 -13.51 -30.97 -10.33
N THR A 190 -13.46 -31.26 -9.03
CA THR A 190 -14.48 -32.09 -8.37
C THR A 190 -15.85 -31.40 -8.41
N LEU A 191 -15.91 -30.10 -8.14
CA LEU A 191 -17.15 -29.31 -8.24
C LEU A 191 -17.70 -29.34 -9.67
N GLU A 192 -16.85 -29.11 -10.68
CA GLU A 192 -17.25 -29.12 -12.09
C GLU A 192 -17.80 -30.50 -12.53
N ILE A 193 -17.17 -31.59 -12.10
CA ILE A 193 -17.65 -32.95 -12.37
C ILE A 193 -19.02 -33.19 -11.74
N VAL A 194 -19.22 -32.74 -10.50
CA VAL A 194 -20.51 -32.89 -9.81
C VAL A 194 -21.60 -32.10 -10.53
N GLU A 195 -21.35 -30.83 -10.87
CA GLU A 195 -22.30 -30.00 -11.63
C GLU A 195 -22.70 -30.67 -12.94
N LYS A 196 -21.73 -31.13 -13.74
CA LYS A 196 -21.96 -31.83 -15.02
C LYS A 196 -22.68 -33.18 -14.90
N ARG A 197 -22.66 -33.82 -13.73
CA ARG A 197 -23.37 -35.10 -13.49
C ARG A 197 -24.77 -34.90 -12.91
N CYS A 198 -25.03 -33.74 -12.32
CA CYS A 198 -26.31 -33.36 -11.75
C CYS A 198 -27.16 -32.49 -12.69
N THR A 199 -26.63 -32.15 -13.88
CA THR A 199 -27.39 -31.66 -15.04
C THR A 199 -27.62 -32.78 -16.03
#